data_AF-A0A2X1Y310-F1
#
_entry.id   AF-A0A2X1Y310-F1
#
_cell.length_a   1.000
_cell.length_b   1.000
_cell.length_c   1.000
_cell.angle_alpha   90.00
_cell.angle_beta   90.00
_cell.angle_gamma   90.00
#
_symmetry.space_group_name_H-M   'P 1'
#
loop_
_entity.id
_entity.type
_entity.pdbx_description
1 polymer ?
#
loop_
_entity_poly.entity_id
_entity_poly.type
_entity_poly.pdbx_seq_one_letter_code
_entity_poly.pdbx_strand_id
1 'polypeptide(L)' 'MSDFKFEITEHLGTLSENARGWTKELNKVSFNDRPAKYDLREWDPDHQKMSKGVTLSDEEMEILSKILKDKGI' A
#
# COMPACT_ATOMS: atom_id res chain seq x y z
N MET A 1 -13.89 4.30 -21.33
CA MET A 1 -12.86 4.47 -20.29
C MET A 1 -13.04 3.31 -19.35
N SER A 2 -12.02 2.47 -19.16
CA SER A 2 -12.14 1.33 -18.25
C SER A 2 -12.14 1.87 -16.81
N ASP A 3 -13.15 1.52 -16.02
CA ASP A 3 -13.16 1.86 -14.60
C ASP A 3 -11.92 1.28 -13.95
N PHE A 4 -11.17 2.12 -13.25
CA PHE A 4 -10.00 1.68 -12.49
C PHE A 4 -10.49 0.83 -11.31
N LYS A 5 -10.10 -0.43 -11.29
CA LYS A 5 -10.44 -1.36 -10.20
C LYS A 5 -9.22 -1.60 -9.33
N PHE A 6 -9.46 -1.68 -8.03
CA PHE A 6 -8.46 -2.14 -7.08
C PHE A 6 -9.14 -2.99 -6.01
N GLU A 7 -8.37 -3.90 -5.43
CA GLU A 7 -8.79 -4.74 -4.31
C GLU A 7 -7.63 -4.83 -3.33
N ILE A 8 -7.87 -4.45 -2.07
CA ILE A 8 -6.92 -4.67 -0.98
C ILE A 8 -7.05 -6.13 -0.58
N THR A 9 -6.07 -6.94 -0.97
CA THR A 9 -6.08 -8.39 -0.69
C THR A 9 -5.53 -8.72 0.69
N GLU A 10 -4.68 -7.85 1.25
CA GLU A 10 -4.10 -8.02 2.58
C GLU A 10 -3.73 -6.66 3.18
N HIS A 11 -4.00 -6.45 4.47
CA HIS A 11 -3.53 -5.29 5.21
C HIS A 11 -2.31 -5.68 6.06
N LEU A 12 -1.18 -4.99 5.87
CA LEU A 12 0.08 -5.31 6.56
C LEU A 12 0.35 -4.38 7.73
N GLY A 13 -0.12 -3.13 7.65
CA GLY A 13 -0.10 -2.22 8.78
C GLY A 13 -0.33 -0.75 8.43
N THR A 14 -0.68 0.03 9.44
CA THR A 14 -0.89 1.48 9.34
C THR A 14 0.30 2.24 9.92
N LEU A 15 0.88 3.14 9.13
CA LEU A 15 2.04 3.95 9.50
C LEU A 15 1.65 5.25 10.21
N SER A 16 0.52 5.85 9.83
CA SER A 16 0.05 7.11 10.40
C SER A 16 -1.41 7.35 10.06
N GLU A 17 -2.11 8.12 10.89
CA GLU A 17 -3.44 8.65 10.62
C GLU A 17 -3.41 10.18 10.70
N ASN A 18 -4.14 10.86 9.82
CA ASN A 18 -4.25 12.32 9.83
C ASN A 18 -5.58 12.80 10.47
N ALA A 19 -5.70 14.10 10.74
CA ALA A 19 -6.88 14.67 11.39
C ALA A 19 -8.21 14.51 10.62
N ARG A 20 -8.15 14.12 9.34
CA ARG A 20 -9.32 13.81 8.50
C ARG A 20 -9.65 12.32 8.47
N GLY A 21 -8.96 11.50 9.28
CA GLY A 21 -9.13 10.06 9.36
C GLY A 21 -8.48 9.29 8.21
N TRP A 22 -7.71 9.94 7.33
CA TRP A 22 -7.00 9.21 6.28
C TRP A 22 -5.79 8.52 6.88
N THR A 23 -5.56 7.29 6.44
CA THR A 23 -4.53 6.39 6.97
C THR A 23 -3.48 6.12 5.90
N LYS A 24 -2.21 6.29 6.25
CA LYS A 24 -1.09 5.82 5.42
C LYS A 24 -0.81 4.38 5.78
N GLU A 25 -0.93 3.48 4.82
CA GLU A 25 -0.93 2.05 5.05
C GLU A 25 0.01 1.34 4.08
N LEU A 26 0.58 0.22 4.55
CA LEU A 26 1.21 -0.78 3.71
C LEU A 26 0.21 -1.93 3.53
N ASN A 27 -0.18 -2.20 2.29
CA ASN A 27 -1.17 -3.22 1.93
C ASN A 27 -0.62 -4.10 0.79
N LYS A 28 -1.24 -5.27 0.56
CA LYS A 28 -1.22 -5.94 -0.74
C LYS A 28 -2.44 -5.51 -1.54
N VAL A 29 -2.22 -5.02 -2.75
CA VAL A 29 -3.29 -4.48 -3.61
C VAL A 29 -3.20 -5.10 -5.00
N SER A 30 -4.32 -5.67 -5.45
CA SER A 30 -4.57 -6.06 -6.84
C SER A 30 -5.10 -4.84 -7.59
N PHE A 31 -4.47 -4.50 -8.72
CA PHE A 31 -4.91 -3.39 -9.57
C PHE A 31 -5.36 -3.92 -10.92
N ASN A 32 -6.62 -3.67 -11.28
CA ASN A 32 -7.26 -4.15 -12.51
C ASN A 32 -7.10 -5.66 -12.71
N ASP A 33 -7.45 -6.42 -11.67
CA ASP A 33 -7.44 -7.90 -11.66
C ASP A 33 -6.05 -8.53 -11.90
N ARG A 34 -4.99 -7.77 -11.63
CA ARG A 34 -3.59 -8.25 -11.71
C ARG A 34 -3.11 -8.83 -10.38
N PRO A 35 -2.05 -9.65 -10.38
CA PRO A 35 -1.47 -10.18 -9.15
C PRO A 35 -1.19 -9.07 -8.13
N ALA A 36 -1.59 -9.32 -6.88
CA ALA A 36 -1.47 -8.34 -5.81
C ALA A 36 -0.01 -8.02 -5.49
N LYS A 37 0.30 -6.74 -5.41
CA LYS A 37 1.63 -6.21 -5.10
C LYS A 37 1.61 -5.45 -3.80
N TYR A 38 2.78 -5.25 -3.21
CA TYR A 38 2.88 -4.39 -2.04
C TYR A 38 2.62 -2.96 -2.46
N ASP A 39 1.95 -2.22 -1.61
CA ASP A 39 1.53 -0.88 -1.93
C ASP A 39 1.51 -0.01 -0.67
N LEU A 40 2.23 1.10 -0.74
CA LEU A 40 2.35 2.07 0.33
C LEU A 40 1.71 3.38 -0.13
N ARG A 41 0.51 3.68 0.38
CA ARG A 41 -0.23 4.91 0.06
C ARG A 41 -1.17 5.33 1.17
N GLU A 42 -1.78 6.49 1.02
CA GLU A 42 -2.82 6.97 1.92
C GLU A 42 -4.21 6.60 1.38
N TRP A 43 -5.07 6.12 2.28
CA TRP A 43 -6.45 5.72 2.02
C TRP A 43 -7.39 6.62 2.82
N ASP A 44 -8.58 6.84 2.27
CA ASP A 44 -9.67 7.45 3.04
C ASP A 44 -10.26 6.42 4.03
N PRO A 45 -11.04 6.86 5.04
CA PRO A 45 -11.55 5.97 6.10
C PRO A 45 -12.37 4.77 5.58
N ASP A 46 -12.95 4.88 4.39
CA ASP A 46 -13.80 3.86 3.78
C ASP A 46 -13.06 3.04 2.68
N HIS A 47 -11.76 3.27 2.46
CA HIS A 47 -10.93 2.65 1.40
C HIS A 47 -11.51 2.76 -0.03
N GLN A 48 -12.25 3.82 -0.32
CA GLN A 48 -12.83 4.10 -1.64
C GLN A 48 -11.93 5.01 -2.48
N LYS A 49 -11.14 5.85 -1.82
CA LYS A 49 -10.22 6.81 -2.44
C LYS A 49 -8.83 6.58 -1.92
N MET A 50 -7.87 6.87 -2.78
CA MET A 50 -6.46 6.76 -2.44
C MET A 50 -5.70 7.96 -2.97
N SER A 51 -4.66 8.37 -2.24
CA SER A 51 -3.75 9.42 -2.65
C SER A 51 -2.61 8.86 -3.52
N LYS A 52 -1.66 9.73 -3.87
CA LYS A 52 -0.43 9.29 -4.54
C LYS A 52 0.39 8.43 -3.57
N GLY A 53 0.84 7.28 -4.05
CA GLY A 53 1.75 6.41 -3.32
C GLY A 53 2.69 5.65 -4.24
N VAL A 54 3.22 4.53 -3.74
CA VAL A 54 4.17 3.68 -4.46
C VAL A 54 3.73 2.22 -4.36
N THR A 55 3.76 1.54 -5.50
CA THR A 55 3.57 0.09 -5.58
C THR A 55 4.94 -0.55 -5.74
N LEU A 56 5.20 -1.59 -4.97
CA LEU A 56 6.45 -2.33 -4.92
C LEU A 56 6.18 -3.79 -5.29
N SER A 57 7.02 -4.34 -6.15
CA SER A 57 7.08 -5.78 -6.40
C SER A 57 7.53 -6.53 -5.14
N ASP A 58 7.38 -7.86 -5.16
CA ASP A 58 7.86 -8.70 -4.06
C ASP A 58 9.36 -8.56 -3.85
N GLU A 59 10.14 -8.49 -4.93
CA GLU A 59 11.59 -8.30 -4.90
C GLU A 59 11.97 -6.93 -4.31
N GLU A 60 11.29 -5.85 -4.73
CA GLU A 60 11.53 -4.51 -4.18
C GLU A 60 11.21 -4.45 -2.67
N MET A 61 10.16 -5.14 -2.21
CA MET A 61 9.86 -5.20 -0.78
C MET A 61 10.85 -6.06 0.02
N GLU A 62 11.34 -7.15 -0.55
CA GLU A 62 12.37 -7.95 0.10
C GLU A 62 13.66 -7.14 0.29
N ILE A 63 14.08 -6.41 -0.75
CA ILE A 63 15.23 -5.50 -0.69
C ILE A 63 14.98 -4.38 0.32
N LEU A 64 13.80 -3.74 0.30
CA LEU A 64 13.46 -2.69 1.26
C LEU A 64 13.49 -3.21 2.71
N SER A 65 12.90 -4.38 2.96
CA SER A 65 12.91 -5.04 4.27
C SER A 65 14.34 -5.30 4.76
N LYS A 66 15.23 -5.75 3.87
CA LYS A 66 16.65 -5.94 4.18
C LYS A 66 17.34 -4.61 4.52
N ILE A 67 17.11 -3.55 3.73
CA ILE A 67 17.69 -2.22 3.99
C ILE A 67 17.29 -1.70 5.37
N LEU A 68 16.01 -1.84 5.75
CA LEU A 68 15.51 -1.39 7.06
C LEU A 68 16.14 -2.18 8.20
N LYS A 69 16.16 -3.52 8.10
CA LYS A 69 16.80 -4.41 9.08
C LYS A 69 18.30 -4.11 9.24
N ASP A 70 19.01 -3.89 8.14
CA ASP A 70 20.44 -3.55 8.15
C ASP A 70 20.70 -2.18 8.79
N LYS A 71 19.71 -1.27 8.77
CA LYS A 71 19.74 0.03 9.47
C LYS A 71 19.29 -0.05 10.93
N GLY A 72 18.79 -1.20 11.39
CA GLY A 72 18.31 -1.40 12.76
C GLY A 72 17.00 -0.67 13.07
N ILE A 73 16.19 -0.42 12.05
CA ILE A 73 14.84 0.15 12.17
C ILE A 73 13.77 -0.80 11.63
#